data_AF-A0A7S3HYM6-F1
#
_entry.id   AF-A0A7S3HYM6-F1
#
_cell.length_a   1.000
_cell.length_b   1.000
_cell.length_c   1.000
_cell.angle_alpha   90.00
_cell.angle_beta   90.00
_cell.angle_gamma   90.00
#
_symmetry.space_group_name_H-M   'P 1'
#
loop_
_entity.id
_entity.type
_entity.pdbx_description
1 polymer ?
#
loop_
_entity_poly.entity_id
_entity_poly.type
_entity_poly.pdbx_seq_one_letter_code
_entity_poly.pdbx_strand_id
1 'polypeptide(L)'
;MVEQVFCTSEWPTYTLRKLLDPVNAAKEAKKYLFIWDKQGSVSTFMQYKGTLGNIAPSIIQIAFGRKTYPEVGDEVRKGFIYAMRTGDNLCVDIDQTKPDFTEMSSEGTFLADKFFDWEWLEQEENYMKFVREEENHGIGKINPGFGYVRNKEFSMTIRSGASDETELAQ
;
A
#
# COMPACT_ATOMS: atom_id res chain seq x y z
N MET A 1 -5.53 20.63 -18.39
CA MET A 1 -5.08 19.26 -18.08
C MET A 1 -6.15 18.34 -18.63
N VAL A 2 -5.79 17.36 -19.46
CA VAL A 2 -6.75 16.41 -20.01
C VAL A 2 -7.01 15.39 -18.90
N GLU A 3 -8.21 15.36 -18.34
CA GLU A 3 -8.65 14.24 -17.50
C GLU A 3 -8.56 12.98 -18.36
N GLN A 4 -7.59 12.12 -18.07
CA GLN A 4 -7.59 10.77 -18.61
C GLN A 4 -8.81 10.07 -18.02
N VAL A 5 -9.84 9.90 -18.85
CA VAL A 5 -10.99 9.07 -18.52
C VAL A 5 -10.49 7.62 -18.48
N PHE A 6 -10.11 7.15 -17.30
CA PHE A 6 -9.83 5.73 -17.07
C PHE A 6 -11.14 4.97 -17.24
N CYS A 7 -11.20 4.05 -18.20
CA CYS A 7 -12.37 3.20 -18.40
C CYS A 7 -12.15 1.86 -17.71
N THR A 8 -12.83 1.63 -16.59
CA THR A 8 -12.74 0.35 -15.85
C THR A 8 -13.37 -0.82 -16.58
N SER A 9 -14.12 -0.59 -17.67
CA SER A 9 -14.76 -1.65 -18.45
C SER A 9 -13.78 -2.61 -19.12
N GLU A 10 -12.53 -2.19 -19.31
CA GLU A 10 -11.46 -3.00 -19.90
C GLU A 10 -10.65 -3.79 -18.86
N TRP A 11 -10.94 -3.62 -17.56
CA TRP A 11 -10.16 -4.26 -16.51
C TRP A 11 -10.38 -5.78 -16.49
N PRO A 12 -9.29 -6.58 -16.47
CA PRO A 12 -9.41 -8.03 -16.39
C PRO A 12 -10.05 -8.46 -15.07
N THR A 13 -10.99 -9.39 -15.14
CA THR A 13 -11.67 -9.97 -13.96
C THR A 13 -11.04 -11.29 -13.59
N TYR A 14 -10.75 -11.49 -12.29
CA TYR A 14 -10.17 -12.71 -11.76
C TYR A 14 -11.07 -13.30 -10.68
N THR A 15 -11.05 -14.64 -10.57
CA THR A 15 -11.61 -15.31 -9.38
C THR A 15 -10.59 -15.27 -8.25
N LEU A 16 -11.05 -15.35 -7.00
CA LEU A 16 -10.18 -15.30 -5.82
C LEU A 16 -9.02 -16.32 -5.88
N ARG A 17 -9.27 -17.52 -6.41
CA ARG A 17 -8.26 -18.58 -6.56
C ARG A 17 -7.13 -18.21 -7.52
N LYS A 18 -7.41 -17.35 -8.50
CA LYS A 18 -6.46 -16.90 -9.52
C LYS A 18 -5.84 -15.55 -9.21
N LEU A 19 -6.14 -14.95 -8.05
CA LEU A 19 -5.66 -13.62 -7.70
C LEU A 19 -4.15 -13.57 -7.45
N LEU A 20 -3.51 -14.71 -7.17
CA LEU A 20 -2.05 -14.80 -7.07
C LEU A 20 -1.35 -14.49 -8.41
N ASP A 21 -1.97 -14.85 -9.53
CA ASP A 21 -1.37 -14.66 -10.86
C ASP A 21 -1.15 -13.16 -11.17
N PRO A 22 -2.15 -12.26 -11.09
CA PRO A 22 -1.94 -10.84 -11.32
C PRO A 22 -1.05 -10.18 -10.24
N VAL A 23 -1.07 -10.66 -8.99
CA VAL A 23 -0.17 -10.15 -7.93
C VAL A 23 1.29 -10.44 -8.28
N ASN A 24 1.58 -11.69 -8.66
CA ASN A 24 2.94 -12.09 -9.05
C ASN A 24 3.36 -11.41 -10.35
N ALA A 25 2.47 -11.28 -11.34
CA ALA A 25 2.77 -10.57 -12.58
C ALA A 25 3.07 -9.09 -12.35
N ALA A 26 2.33 -8.40 -11.46
CA ALA A 26 2.62 -7.02 -11.09
C ALA A 26 3.99 -6.89 -10.42
N LYS A 27 4.30 -7.79 -9.49
CA LYS A 27 5.61 -7.86 -8.83
C LYS A 27 6.75 -8.09 -9.81
N GLU A 28 6.62 -9.05 -10.73
CA GLU A 28 7.62 -9.30 -11.79
C GLU A 28 7.80 -8.10 -12.71
N ALA A 29 6.71 -7.40 -13.01
CA ALA A 29 6.72 -6.17 -13.80
C ALA A 29 7.20 -4.93 -13.02
N LYS A 30 7.59 -5.08 -11.74
CA LYS A 30 7.99 -3.97 -10.86
C LYS A 30 6.92 -2.88 -10.75
N LYS A 31 5.66 -3.30 -10.60
CA LYS A 31 4.49 -2.42 -10.46
C LYS A 31 3.68 -2.80 -9.23
N TYR A 32 2.91 -1.82 -8.74
CA TYR A 32 1.91 -2.05 -7.71
C TYR A 32 0.58 -2.43 -8.36
N LEU A 33 -0.17 -3.31 -7.68
CA LEU A 33 -1.45 -3.80 -8.18
C LEU A 33 -2.60 -3.06 -7.49
N PHE A 34 -3.54 -2.55 -8.27
CA PHE A 34 -4.81 -2.03 -7.77
C PHE A 34 -5.93 -3.01 -8.11
N ILE A 35 -6.74 -3.38 -7.12
CA ILE A 35 -7.84 -4.33 -7.25
C ILE A 35 -9.14 -3.63 -6.87
N TRP A 36 -10.12 -3.69 -7.77
CA TRP A 36 -11.49 -3.32 -7.46
C TRP A 36 -12.31 -4.57 -7.11
N ASP A 37 -12.62 -4.73 -5.82
CA ASP A 37 -13.32 -5.89 -5.28
C ASP A 37 -14.81 -5.60 -5.07
N LYS A 38 -15.60 -5.91 -6.10
CA LYS A 38 -17.06 -5.76 -6.08
C LYS A 38 -17.80 -6.79 -5.21
N GLN A 39 -17.13 -7.86 -4.79
CA GLN A 39 -17.78 -8.98 -4.07
C GLN A 39 -17.36 -9.08 -2.60
N GLY A 40 -16.40 -8.28 -2.14
CA GLY A 40 -15.91 -8.28 -0.77
C GLY A 40 -15.03 -9.49 -0.41
N SER A 41 -14.58 -10.26 -1.41
CA SER A 41 -13.84 -11.51 -1.17
C SER A 41 -12.33 -11.32 -1.07
N VAL A 42 -11.81 -10.19 -1.55
CA VAL A 42 -10.36 -9.92 -1.63
C VAL A 42 -9.77 -9.54 -0.27
N SER A 43 -10.55 -8.92 0.62
CA SER A 43 -10.08 -8.57 1.97
C SER A 43 -9.64 -9.82 2.75
N THR A 44 -10.38 -10.93 2.67
CA THR A 44 -9.99 -12.22 3.26
C THR A 44 -8.72 -12.77 2.65
N PHE A 45 -8.53 -12.64 1.33
CA PHE A 45 -7.28 -13.05 0.68
C PHE A 45 -6.08 -12.26 1.19
N MET A 46 -6.24 -10.94 1.34
CA MET A 46 -5.20 -10.04 1.82
C MET A 46 -4.73 -10.40 3.24
N GLN A 47 -5.62 -10.85 4.11
CA GLN A 47 -5.29 -11.31 5.46
C GLN A 47 -4.33 -12.50 5.51
N TYR A 48 -4.35 -13.37 4.50
CA TYR A 48 -3.53 -14.60 4.46
C TYR A 48 -2.30 -14.50 3.57
N LYS A 49 -2.24 -13.51 2.66
CA LYS A 49 -1.25 -13.46 1.57
C LYS A 49 -0.33 -12.24 1.62
N GLY A 50 -0.40 -11.46 2.69
CA GLY A 50 0.50 -10.35 2.89
C GLY A 50 0.35 -9.67 4.24
N THR A 51 1.08 -8.57 4.40
CA THR A 51 0.97 -7.67 5.52
C THR A 51 -0.23 -6.77 5.28
N LEU A 52 -1.30 -6.95 6.08
CA LEU A 52 -2.52 -6.16 5.94
C LEU A 52 -2.33 -4.74 6.52
N GLY A 53 -2.44 -3.74 5.65
CA GLY A 53 -2.61 -2.34 6.00
C GLY A 53 -4.07 -1.93 5.82
N ASN A 54 -4.94 -2.28 6.76
CA ASN A 54 -6.35 -1.88 6.71
C ASN A 54 -6.50 -0.43 7.20
N ILE A 55 -6.69 0.50 6.27
CA ILE A 55 -6.74 1.94 6.59
C ILE A 55 -8.15 2.51 6.61
N ALA A 56 -9.15 1.79 6.08
CA ALA A 56 -10.53 2.25 6.04
C ALA A 56 -11.09 2.67 7.42
N PRO A 57 -10.89 1.91 8.53
CA PRO A 57 -11.31 2.34 9.86
C PRO A 57 -10.65 3.65 10.30
N SER A 58 -9.38 3.86 9.95
CA SER A 58 -8.64 5.08 10.26
C SER A 58 -9.14 6.29 9.48
N ILE A 59 -9.55 6.11 8.21
CA ILE A 59 -10.21 7.17 7.43
C ILE A 59 -11.55 7.56 8.04
N ILE A 60 -12.34 6.59 8.48
CA ILE A 60 -13.61 6.85 9.17
C ILE A 60 -13.37 7.63 10.48
N GLN A 61 -12.29 7.35 11.22
CA GLN A 61 -11.93 8.10 12.43
C GLN A 61 -11.57 9.56 12.14
N ILE A 62 -11.00 9.88 10.99
CA ILE A 62 -10.77 11.27 10.54
C ILE A 62 -12.11 11.99 10.38
N ALA A 63 -13.09 11.36 9.72
CA ALA A 63 -14.42 11.95 9.54
C ALA A 63 -15.13 12.25 10.87
N PHE A 64 -14.82 11.49 11.93
CA PHE A 64 -15.31 11.74 13.29
C PHE A 64 -14.45 12.71 14.11
N GLY A 65 -13.37 13.27 13.55
CA GLY A 65 -12.45 14.16 14.25
C GLY A 65 -11.63 13.47 15.36
N ARG A 66 -11.46 12.15 15.28
CA ARG A 66 -10.73 11.34 16.28
C ARG A 66 -9.28 11.07 15.88
N LYS A 67 -8.93 11.37 14.63
CA LYS A 67 -7.63 11.12 14.03
C LYS A 67 -7.36 12.14 12.94
N THR A 68 -6.10 12.32 12.59
CA THR A 68 -5.64 13.23 11.53
C THR A 68 -5.06 12.44 10.35
N TYR A 69 -5.04 13.04 9.16
CA TYR A 69 -4.43 12.41 7.99
C TYR A 69 -2.96 12.02 8.18
N PRO A 70 -2.08 12.85 8.80
CA PRO A 70 -0.69 12.47 9.06
C PRO A 70 -0.54 11.24 9.96
N GLU A 71 -1.44 11.05 10.94
CA GLU A 71 -1.44 9.85 11.79
C GLU A 71 -1.76 8.59 10.98
N VAL A 72 -2.65 8.69 9.98
CA VAL A 72 -2.94 7.59 9.06
C VAL A 72 -1.77 7.35 8.10
N GLY A 73 -1.14 8.40 7.60
CA GLY A 73 0.09 8.30 6.81
C GLY A 73 1.20 7.54 7.56
N ASP A 74 1.38 7.79 8.86
CA ASP A 74 2.34 7.05 9.68
C ASP A 74 1.98 5.56 9.85
N GLU A 75 0.69 5.21 9.91
CA GLU A 75 0.26 3.81 9.95
C GLU A 75 0.56 3.08 8.66
N VAL A 76 0.26 3.71 7.52
CA VAL A 76 0.57 3.16 6.19
C VAL A 76 2.09 2.97 6.07
N ARG A 77 2.87 3.97 6.46
CA ARG A 77 4.34 3.93 6.47
C ARG A 77 4.88 2.79 7.33
N LYS A 78 4.36 2.57 8.55
CA LYS A 78 4.79 1.46 9.42
C LYS A 78 4.59 0.10 8.74
N GLY A 79 3.41 -0.11 8.14
CA GLY A 79 3.11 -1.33 7.40
C GLY A 79 4.05 -1.51 6.21
N PHE A 80 4.32 -0.43 5.49
CA PHE A 80 5.24 -0.39 4.35
C PHE A 80 6.69 -0.74 4.74
N ILE A 81 7.24 -0.09 5.76
CA ILE A 81 8.60 -0.37 6.26
C ILE A 81 8.71 -1.81 6.75
N TYR A 82 7.68 -2.33 7.41
CA TYR A 82 7.65 -3.72 7.83
C TYR A 82 7.66 -4.69 6.64
N ALA A 83 6.70 -4.55 5.71
CA ALA A 83 6.55 -5.42 4.54
C ALA A 83 7.78 -5.36 3.63
N MET A 84 8.34 -4.17 3.44
CA MET A 84 9.53 -3.96 2.63
C MET A 84 10.77 -4.64 3.21
N ARG A 85 10.90 -4.68 4.54
CA ARG A 85 12.01 -5.40 5.20
C ARG A 85 11.84 -6.91 5.12
N THR A 86 10.62 -7.41 5.27
CA THR A 86 10.34 -8.86 5.23
C THR A 86 10.26 -9.42 3.82
N GLY A 87 10.07 -8.56 2.81
CA GLY A 87 9.82 -8.97 1.42
C GLY A 87 8.40 -9.46 1.20
N ASP A 88 7.48 -9.08 2.09
CA ASP A 88 6.09 -9.44 2.01
C ASP A 88 5.31 -8.51 1.06
N ASN A 89 4.11 -8.91 0.67
CA ASN A 89 3.18 -8.04 -0.05
C ASN A 89 2.45 -7.13 0.94
N LEU A 90 2.60 -5.81 0.82
CA LEU A 90 1.76 -4.87 1.57
C LEU A 90 0.37 -4.81 0.94
N CYS A 91 -0.63 -5.30 1.67
CA CYS A 91 -2.02 -5.28 1.25
C CYS A 91 -2.74 -4.06 1.86
N VAL A 92 -2.83 -2.96 1.12
CA VAL A 92 -3.55 -1.74 1.56
C VAL A 92 -5.03 -1.91 1.25
N ASP A 93 -5.84 -2.13 2.29
CA ASP A 93 -7.30 -2.23 2.15
C ASP A 93 -7.92 -0.87 2.50
N ILE A 94 -8.51 -0.23 1.47
CA ILE A 94 -9.21 1.05 1.60
C ILE A 94 -10.73 0.86 1.67
N ASP A 95 -11.21 -0.38 1.55
CA ASP A 95 -12.63 -0.72 1.54
C ASP A 95 -13.47 0.25 0.70
N GLN A 96 -14.59 0.72 1.22
CA GLN A 96 -15.46 1.70 0.54
C GLN A 96 -15.02 3.16 0.77
N THR A 97 -13.86 3.39 1.38
CA THR A 97 -13.38 4.75 1.67
C THR A 97 -12.56 5.30 0.51
N LYS A 98 -12.46 6.63 0.45
CA LYS A 98 -11.61 7.37 -0.50
C LYS A 98 -10.53 8.13 0.28
N PRO A 99 -9.43 7.45 0.65
CA PRO A 99 -8.32 8.12 1.31
C PRO A 99 -7.73 9.18 0.39
N ASP A 100 -7.59 10.41 0.90
CA ASP A 100 -6.76 11.42 0.26
C ASP A 100 -5.31 11.20 0.70
N PHE A 101 -4.54 10.51 -0.13
CA PHE A 101 -3.12 10.27 0.16
C PHE A 101 -2.30 11.55 0.20
N THR A 102 -2.72 12.60 -0.52
CA THR A 102 -2.01 13.90 -0.52
C THR A 102 -2.09 14.54 0.85
N GLU A 103 -3.27 14.55 1.46
CA GLU A 103 -3.48 15.05 2.84
C GLU A 103 -2.76 14.21 3.90
N MET A 104 -2.50 12.92 3.62
CA MET A 104 -1.67 12.07 4.49
C MET A 104 -0.18 12.39 4.40
N SER A 105 0.24 13.18 3.41
CA SER A 105 1.65 13.49 3.22
C SER A 105 2.17 14.30 4.39
N SER A 106 3.28 13.83 4.93
CA SER A 106 3.99 14.47 6.03
C SER A 106 5.47 14.18 5.85
N GLU A 107 6.29 15.24 5.82
CA GLU A 107 7.72 15.14 5.58
C GLU A 107 8.38 14.17 6.57
N GLY A 108 9.25 13.28 6.06
CA GLY A 108 9.89 12.24 6.86
C GLY A 108 8.96 11.13 7.35
N THR A 109 7.68 11.14 6.96
CA THR A 109 6.70 10.09 7.32
C THR A 109 6.05 9.47 6.09
N PHE A 110 5.35 10.24 5.27
CA PHE A 110 4.64 9.73 4.11
C PHE A 110 4.73 10.76 2.98
N LEU A 111 5.17 10.34 1.80
CA LEU A 111 5.36 11.20 0.63
C LEU A 111 4.47 10.65 -0.48
N ALA A 112 3.23 11.11 -0.60
CA ALA A 112 2.23 10.47 -1.45
C ALA A 112 2.64 10.39 -2.93
N ASP A 113 3.31 11.42 -3.43
CA ASP A 113 3.81 11.52 -4.80
C ASP A 113 4.93 10.51 -5.11
N LYS A 114 5.60 9.99 -4.07
CA LYS A 114 6.71 9.03 -4.17
C LYS A 114 6.39 7.64 -3.64
N PHE A 115 5.41 7.52 -2.77
CA PHE A 115 5.06 6.27 -2.10
C PHE A 115 4.61 5.18 -3.08
N PHE A 116 4.00 5.57 -4.20
CA PHE A 116 3.55 4.66 -5.25
C PHE A 116 4.52 4.56 -6.45
N ASP A 117 5.70 5.19 -6.37
CA ASP A 117 6.73 5.15 -7.41
C ASP A 117 7.75 4.04 -7.13
N TRP A 118 7.59 2.91 -7.82
CA TRP A 118 8.46 1.75 -7.64
C TRP A 118 9.93 2.06 -7.94
N GLU A 119 10.20 2.74 -9.06
CA GLU A 119 11.57 2.97 -9.53
C GLU A 119 12.32 3.92 -8.57
N TRP A 120 11.64 4.96 -8.10
CA TRP A 120 12.19 5.87 -7.11
C TRP A 120 12.49 5.13 -5.79
N LEU A 121 11.60 4.25 -5.35
CA LEU A 121 11.76 3.43 -4.13
C LEU A 121 12.76 2.27 -4.27
N GLU A 122 13.31 2.01 -5.46
CA GLU A 122 14.37 1.02 -5.64
C GLU A 122 15.72 1.51 -5.10
N GLN A 123 15.90 2.83 -4.95
CA GLN A 123 17.12 3.45 -4.46
C GLN A 123 17.13 3.58 -2.93
N GLU A 124 18.24 3.17 -2.30
CA GLU A 124 18.40 3.18 -0.84
C GLU A 124 18.19 4.56 -0.22
N GLU A 125 18.79 5.58 -0.81
CA GLU A 125 18.66 6.97 -0.35
C GLU A 125 17.20 7.46 -0.31
N ASN A 126 16.33 6.87 -1.13
CA ASN A 126 14.93 7.27 -1.23
C ASN A 126 14.06 6.53 -0.22
N TYR A 127 14.13 5.19 -0.17
CA TYR A 127 13.30 4.44 0.79
C TYR A 127 13.76 4.67 2.25
N MET A 128 15.04 4.98 2.47
CA MET A 128 15.54 5.27 3.83
C MET A 128 14.91 6.55 4.42
N LYS A 129 14.30 7.42 3.61
CA LYS A 129 13.56 8.61 4.09
C LYS A 129 12.31 8.26 4.90
N PHE A 130 11.79 7.03 4.76
CA PHE A 130 10.65 6.53 5.51
C PHE A 130 11.04 5.71 6.75
N VAL A 131 12.31 5.33 6.85
CA VAL A 131 12.83 4.47 7.91
C VAL A 131 13.26 5.36 9.07
N ARG A 132 12.64 5.16 10.23
CA ARG A 132 13.05 5.86 11.45
C ARG A 132 14.23 5.16 12.12
N GLU A 133 14.92 5.87 13.01
CA GLU A 133 16.10 5.36 13.69
C GLU A 133 15.81 4.04 14.44
N GLU A 134 14.66 3.96 15.11
CA GLU A 134 14.22 2.76 15.83
C GLU A 134 13.82 1.58 14.93
N GLU A 135 13.61 1.84 13.64
CA GLU A 135 13.25 0.84 12.63
C GLU A 135 14.45 0.40 11.80
N ASN A 136 15.59 1.10 11.95
CA ASN A 136 16.83 0.88 11.20
C ASN A 136 17.59 -0.37 11.67
N HIS A 137 16.96 -1.52 11.48
CA HIS A 137 17.49 -2.81 11.88
C HIS A 137 17.10 -3.89 10.87
N GLY A 138 17.92 -4.94 10.80
CA GLY A 138 17.68 -6.09 9.93
C GLY A 138 16.48 -6.94 10.37
N ILE A 139 16.21 -7.99 9.60
CA ILE A 139 15.14 -8.95 9.88
C ILE A 139 15.35 -9.58 11.27
N GLY A 140 14.28 -9.63 12.06
CA GLY A 140 14.27 -10.26 13.38
C GLY A 140 14.86 -9.42 14.52
N LYS A 141 15.45 -8.24 14.27
CA LYS A 141 16.18 -7.42 15.28
C LYS A 141 17.40 -8.13 15.92
N ILE A 142 17.82 -9.28 15.39
CA ILE A 142 18.83 -10.15 16.02
C ILE A 142 20.27 -9.70 15.67
N ASN A 143 20.48 -9.05 14.53
CA ASN A 143 21.80 -8.64 14.04
C ASN A 143 21.98 -7.12 14.16
N PRO A 144 22.38 -6.60 15.33
CA PRO A 144 22.73 -5.18 15.48
C PRO A 144 23.88 -4.83 14.54
N GLY A 145 23.74 -3.74 13.79
CA GLY A 145 24.76 -3.21 12.88
C GLY A 145 24.57 -3.52 11.38
N PHE A 146 23.61 -4.36 10.98
CA PHE A 146 23.33 -4.63 9.56
C PHE A 146 22.39 -3.61 8.89
N GLY A 147 21.81 -2.68 9.66
CA GLY A 147 20.91 -1.64 9.16
C GLY A 147 19.61 -2.18 8.54
N TYR A 148 18.79 -1.27 8.04
CA TYR A 148 17.60 -1.57 7.26
C TYR A 148 17.98 -1.84 5.81
N VAL A 149 17.45 -2.92 5.24
CA VAL A 149 17.64 -3.24 3.83
C VAL A 149 16.29 -3.58 3.22
N ARG A 150 15.98 -2.95 2.09
CA ARG A 150 14.81 -3.28 1.29
C ARG A 150 14.95 -4.68 0.69
N ASN A 151 13.96 -5.53 0.93
CA ASN A 151 13.90 -6.84 0.31
C ASN A 151 13.38 -6.71 -1.13
N LYS A 152 14.05 -7.38 -2.07
CA LYS A 152 13.69 -7.37 -3.50
C LYS A 152 12.34 -8.02 -3.78
N GLU A 153 11.88 -8.87 -2.87
CA GLU A 153 10.60 -9.57 -2.96
C GLU A 153 9.40 -8.72 -2.55
N PHE A 154 9.64 -7.52 -2.00
CA PHE A 154 8.57 -6.60 -1.61
C PHE A 154 7.64 -6.29 -2.79
N SER A 155 6.34 -6.28 -2.51
CA SER A 155 5.30 -5.84 -3.45
C SER A 155 4.19 -5.12 -2.69
N MET A 156 3.30 -4.44 -3.41
CA MET A 156 2.14 -3.79 -2.80
C MET A 156 0.91 -4.02 -3.65
N THR A 157 -0.19 -4.29 -2.96
CA THR A 157 -1.53 -4.46 -3.54
C THR A 157 -2.50 -3.57 -2.81
N ILE A 158 -3.23 -2.74 -3.54
CA ILE A 158 -4.28 -1.87 -3.01
C ILE A 158 -5.63 -2.47 -3.39
N ARG A 159 -6.57 -2.56 -2.45
CA ARG A 159 -7.93 -3.02 -2.72
C ARG A 159 -8.94 -1.95 -2.37
N SER A 160 -9.79 -1.62 -3.33
CA SER A 160 -11.00 -0.82 -3.14
C SER A 160 -12.23 -1.71 -3.19
N GLY A 161 -13.15 -1.49 -2.27
CA GLY A 161 -14.50 -2.08 -2.21
C GLY A 161 -15.60 -1.15 -2.71
N ALA A 162 -15.24 -0.06 -3.42
CA ALA A 162 -16.17 0.91 -3.99
C ALA A 162 -17.33 0.23 -4.74
N SER A 163 -18.54 0.79 -4.61
CA SER A 163 -19.73 0.18 -5.24
C SER A 163 -19.82 0.50 -6.73
N ASP A 164 -19.29 1.65 -7.13
CA ASP A 164 -19.22 2.13 -8.50
C ASP A 164 -17.87 2.76 -8.86
N GLU A 165 -17.70 3.10 -10.14
CA GLU A 165 -16.46 3.68 -10.68
C GLU A 165 -16.20 5.10 -10.18
N THR A 166 -17.25 5.88 -9.92
CA THR A 166 -17.12 7.23 -9.35
C THR A 166 -16.64 7.18 -7.90
N GLU A 167 -16.85 6.04 -7.25
CA GLU A 167 -16.42 5.74 -5.90
C GLU A 167 -14.99 5.22 -5.78
N LEU A 168 -14.31 4.94 -6.90
CA LEU A 168 -12.91 4.53 -6.86
C LEU A 168 -12.01 5.66 -6.35
N ALA A 169 -10.99 5.29 -5.57
CA ALA A 169 -9.92 6.19 -5.20
C ALA A 169 -9.16 6.59 -6.48
N GLN A 170 -8.93 7.90 -6.63
CA GLN A 170 -8.22 8.51 -7.76
C GLN A 170 -6.77 8.82 -7.39
#